data_AF-A0A4W5LHF4-F1
#
_entry.id   AF-A0A4W5LHF4-F1
#
_cell.length_a   1.000
_cell.length_b   1.000
_cell.length_c   1.000
_cell.angle_alpha   90.00
_cell.angle_beta   90.00
_cell.angle_gamma   90.00
#
_symmetry.space_group_name_H-M   'P 1'
#
loop_
_entity.id
_entity.type
_entity.pdbx_description
1 polymer ?
#
loop_
_entity_poly.entity_id
_entity_poly.type
_entity_poly.pdbx_seq_one_letter_code
_entity_poly.pdbx_strand_id
1 'polypeptide(L)'
;MLKMCFGEGAQFCKYDTLTTCSLAVGNATLQSFQSHKALMRDLESVVSCGWLATPRYREKKETRYLEGATVSFSCNSGYVMYGSLERTCLSSGEWTGEETYCDSGRSL
;
A
#
# COMPACT_ATOMS: atom_id res chain seq x y z
N MET A 1 4.24 39.03 -10.93
CA MET A 1 3.10 38.66 -11.80
C MET A 1 2.26 37.63 -11.03
N LEU A 2 1.05 38.00 -10.58
CA LEU A 2 0.15 37.05 -9.91
C LEU A 2 -0.22 35.97 -10.95
N LYS A 3 0.25 34.74 -10.77
CA LYS A 3 -0.16 33.61 -11.62
C LYS A 3 -1.50 33.08 -11.10
N MET A 4 -2.57 33.57 -11.70
CA MET A 4 -3.92 33.11 -11.39
C MET A 4 -4.17 31.73 -12.04
N CYS A 5 -4.77 30.80 -11.28
CA CYS A 5 -5.13 29.44 -11.72
C CYS A 5 -3.98 28.68 -12.42
N PHE A 6 -3.08 28.08 -11.63
CA PHE A 6 -1.95 27.30 -12.12
C PHE A 6 -1.90 25.91 -11.49
N GLY A 7 -1.25 24.96 -12.16
CA GLY A 7 -1.12 23.58 -11.71
C GLY A 7 -2.31 22.72 -12.11
N GLU A 8 -2.40 21.55 -11.48
CA GLU A 8 -3.47 20.60 -11.75
C GLU A 8 -4.82 21.13 -11.26
N GLY A 9 -5.84 21.06 -12.11
CA GLY A 9 -7.15 21.64 -11.84
C GLY A 9 -7.29 23.11 -12.27
N ALA A 10 -6.23 23.73 -12.81
CA ALA A 10 -6.26 25.10 -13.30
C ALA A 10 -7.31 25.34 -14.39
N GLN A 11 -7.65 24.33 -15.19
CA GLN A 11 -8.70 24.43 -16.21
C GLN A 11 -10.08 24.73 -15.60
N PHE A 12 -10.41 24.12 -14.46
CA PHE A 12 -11.69 24.34 -13.77
C PHE A 12 -11.73 25.72 -13.12
N CYS A 13 -10.62 26.11 -12.47
CA CYS A 13 -10.42 27.45 -11.92
C CYS A 13 -10.60 28.55 -12.99
N LYS A 14 -9.96 28.38 -14.15
CA LYS A 14 -10.07 29.35 -15.27
C LYS A 14 -11.50 29.41 -15.81
N TYR A 15 -12.14 28.26 -16.01
CA TYR A 15 -13.51 28.21 -16.50
C TYR A 15 -14.46 28.99 -15.59
N ASP A 16 -14.46 28.72 -14.28
CA ASP A 16 -15.36 29.39 -13.35
C ASP A 16 -15.01 30.87 -13.17
N THR A 17 -13.71 31.22 -13.21
CA THR A 17 -13.30 32.62 -13.19
C THR A 17 -13.85 33.39 -14.39
N LEU A 18 -13.78 32.79 -15.59
CA LEU A 18 -14.20 33.45 -16.84
C LEU A 18 -15.73 33.49 -16.98
N THR A 19 -16.46 32.49 -16.49
CA THR A 19 -17.93 32.43 -16.60
C THR A 19 -18.64 33.24 -15.50
N THR A 20 -18.06 33.30 -14.29
CA THR A 20 -18.66 34.03 -13.16
C THR A 20 -18.06 35.42 -12.95
N CYS A 21 -16.96 35.74 -13.65
CA CYS A 21 -16.14 36.93 -13.43
C CYS A 21 -15.63 37.05 -11.98
N SER A 22 -15.60 35.95 -11.21
CA SER A 22 -15.20 35.93 -9.82
C SER A 22 -14.00 35.02 -9.60
N LEU A 23 -12.86 35.64 -9.28
CA LEU A 23 -11.67 34.90 -8.84
C LEU A 23 -11.94 34.08 -7.57
N ALA A 24 -12.81 34.57 -6.68
CA ALA A 24 -13.15 33.84 -5.46
C ALA A 24 -13.79 32.49 -5.80
N VAL A 25 -14.70 32.46 -6.80
CA VAL A 25 -15.33 31.21 -7.27
C VAL A 25 -14.28 30.31 -7.94
N GLY A 26 -13.46 30.84 -8.85
CA GLY A 26 -12.42 30.05 -9.51
C GLY A 26 -11.39 29.44 -8.53
N ASN A 27 -10.95 30.20 -7.53
CA ASN A 27 -10.05 29.70 -6.48
C ASN A 27 -10.72 28.64 -5.61
N ALA A 28 -12.01 28.82 -5.27
CA ALA A 28 -12.77 27.81 -4.54
C ALA A 28 -12.85 26.50 -5.35
N THR A 29 -13.11 26.58 -6.66
CA THR A 29 -13.11 25.40 -7.53
C THR A 29 -11.75 24.72 -7.58
N LEU A 30 -10.65 25.48 -7.67
CA LEU A 30 -9.31 24.90 -7.63
C LEU A 30 -9.06 24.14 -6.32
N GLN A 31 -9.46 24.74 -5.19
CA GLN A 31 -9.36 24.11 -3.88
C GLN A 31 -10.21 22.85 -3.81
N SER A 32 -11.48 22.92 -4.25
CA SER A 32 -12.38 21.76 -4.28
C SER A 32 -11.83 20.62 -5.13
N PHE A 33 -11.24 20.93 -6.29
CA PHE A 33 -10.58 19.94 -7.14
C PHE A 33 -9.40 19.28 -6.43
N GLN A 34 -8.54 20.06 -5.79
CA GLN A 34 -7.38 19.54 -5.06
C GLN A 34 -7.80 18.67 -3.87
N SER A 35 -8.80 19.12 -3.11
CA SER A 35 -9.37 18.35 -2.00
C SER A 35 -10.01 17.05 -2.49
N HIS A 36 -10.77 17.09 -3.59
CA HIS A 36 -11.33 15.89 -4.19
C HIS A 36 -10.23 14.92 -4.62
N LYS A 37 -9.19 15.40 -5.29
CA LYS A 37 -8.07 14.55 -5.71
C LYS A 37 -7.34 13.92 -4.53
N ALA A 38 -7.09 14.69 -3.47
CA ALA A 38 -6.48 14.17 -2.24
C ALA A 38 -7.35 13.07 -1.62
N LEU A 39 -8.66 13.31 -1.50
CA LEU A 39 -9.60 12.33 -0.98
C LEU A 39 -9.63 11.05 -1.84
N MET A 40 -9.67 11.19 -3.17
CA MET A 40 -9.68 10.04 -4.07
C MET A 40 -8.42 9.20 -3.94
N ARG A 41 -7.25 9.82 -3.78
CA ARG A 41 -5.99 9.13 -3.49
C ARG A 41 -6.05 8.40 -2.14
N ASP A 42 -6.55 9.05 -1.10
CA ASP A 42 -6.64 8.47 0.25
C ASP A 42 -7.66 7.32 0.32
N LEU A 43 -8.64 7.31 -0.60
CA LEU A 43 -9.63 6.25 -0.75
C LEU A 43 -9.19 5.14 -1.72
N GLU A 44 -8.00 5.21 -2.31
CA GLU A 44 -7.46 4.09 -3.09
C GLU A 44 -7.36 2.84 -2.21
N SER A 45 -7.91 1.73 -2.69
CA SER A 45 -7.90 0.48 -1.95
C SER A 45 -6.46 0.00 -1.76
N VAL A 46 -6.11 -0.35 -0.52
CA VAL A 46 -4.82 -0.99 -0.24
C VAL A 46 -4.88 -2.49 -0.53
N VAL A 47 -3.83 -3.02 -1.16
CA VAL A 47 -3.65 -4.46 -1.34
C VAL A 47 -3.06 -5.06 -0.07
N SER A 48 -3.76 -6.03 0.50
CA SER A 48 -3.31 -6.83 1.64
C SER A 48 -3.26 -8.28 1.23
N CYS A 49 -2.13 -8.96 1.47
CA CYS A 49 -1.98 -10.37 1.15
C CYS A 49 -2.53 -11.30 2.24
N GLY A 50 -3.17 -10.75 3.27
CA GLY A 50 -3.74 -11.51 4.37
C GLY A 50 -2.69 -12.05 5.34
N TRP A 51 -3.18 -12.67 6.41
CA TRP A 51 -2.35 -13.16 7.52
C TRP A 51 -1.54 -14.39 7.13
N LEU A 52 -0.20 -14.30 7.24
CA LEU A 52 0.67 -15.47 7.23
C LEU A 52 0.72 -16.13 8.61
N ALA A 53 0.32 -17.39 8.68
CA ALA A 53 0.41 -18.18 9.90
C ALA A 53 1.86 -18.26 10.40
N THR A 54 2.03 -18.16 11.71
CA THR A 54 3.31 -18.47 12.38
C THR A 54 3.48 -19.99 12.40
N PRO A 55 4.52 -20.53 11.74
CA PRO A 55 4.76 -21.97 11.75
C PRO A 55 5.11 -22.47 13.16
N ARG A 56 4.83 -23.75 13.44
CA ARG A 56 5.18 -24.37 14.73
C ARG A 56 6.70 -24.29 14.94
N TYR A 57 7.11 -23.94 16.18
CA TYR A 57 8.52 -23.78 16.58
C TYR A 57 9.28 -22.63 15.87
N ARG A 58 8.57 -21.52 15.60
CA ARG A 58 9.10 -20.37 14.85
C ARG A 58 8.81 -19.01 15.51
N GLU A 59 9.70 -18.05 15.32
CA GLU A 59 9.44 -16.62 15.47
C GLU A 59 9.12 -15.96 14.12
N LYS A 60 8.14 -15.06 14.10
CA LYS A 60 7.80 -14.19 12.97
C LYS A 60 8.21 -12.77 13.34
N LYS A 61 9.10 -12.17 12.55
CA LYS A 61 9.70 -10.87 12.86
C LYS A 61 8.89 -9.66 12.36
N GLU A 62 7.98 -9.84 11.40
CA GLU A 62 7.28 -8.75 10.72
C GLU A 62 5.75 -8.91 10.78
N THR A 63 5.02 -7.81 10.96
CA THR A 63 3.55 -7.79 11.08
C THR A 63 2.84 -7.03 9.96
N ARG A 64 3.59 -6.44 9.01
CA ARG A 64 3.00 -5.79 7.84
C ARG A 64 2.59 -6.82 6.78
N TYR A 65 1.36 -6.70 6.27
CA TYR A 65 0.80 -7.58 5.22
C TYR A 65 0.38 -6.84 3.95
N LEU A 66 0.73 -5.56 3.85
CA LEU A 66 0.44 -4.75 2.67
C LEU A 66 1.40 -5.07 1.53
N GLU A 67 1.03 -4.69 0.31
CA GLU A 67 1.90 -4.80 -0.86
C GLU A 67 3.35 -4.34 -0.57
N GLY A 68 4.29 -5.12 -1.08
CA GLY A 68 5.74 -4.91 -0.88
C GLY A 68 6.21 -5.20 0.55
N ALA A 69 5.35 -5.67 1.46
CA ALA A 69 5.79 -6.20 2.74
C ALA A 69 6.50 -7.53 2.54
N THR A 70 7.55 -7.75 3.32
CA THR A 70 8.37 -8.95 3.28
C THR A 70 8.42 -9.56 4.67
N VAL A 71 8.06 -10.83 4.78
CA VAL A 71 8.06 -11.59 6.02
C VAL A 71 9.13 -12.68 5.92
N SER A 72 10.15 -12.57 6.76
CA SER A 72 11.20 -13.59 6.90
C SER A 72 10.90 -14.51 8.08
N PHE A 73 11.26 -15.77 7.93
CA PHE A 73 10.91 -16.84 8.83
C PHE A 73 12.19 -17.54 9.35
N SER A 74 12.23 -18.00 10.61
CA SER A 74 13.39 -18.71 11.19
C SER A 74 13.00 -19.80 12.18
N CYS A 75 13.48 -21.03 12.01
CA CYS A 75 13.21 -22.14 12.94
C CYS A 75 14.07 -22.05 14.20
N ASN A 76 13.54 -22.57 15.33
CA ASN A 76 14.31 -22.75 16.56
C ASN A 76 15.52 -23.68 16.35
N SER A 77 16.51 -23.59 17.24
CA SER A 77 17.69 -24.46 17.20
C SER A 77 17.30 -25.94 17.26
N GLY A 78 17.95 -26.76 16.42
CA GLY A 78 17.66 -28.20 16.30
C GLY A 78 16.52 -28.56 15.33
N TYR A 79 15.90 -27.59 14.67
CA TYR A 79 14.89 -27.81 13.63
C TYR A 79 15.41 -27.35 12.26
N VAL A 80 15.03 -28.09 11.22
CA VAL A 80 15.30 -27.80 9.80
C VAL A 80 14.09 -27.11 9.19
N MET A 81 14.34 -26.07 8.40
CA MET A 81 13.30 -25.33 7.71
C MET A 81 13.03 -25.90 6.32
N TYR A 82 11.74 -25.96 5.97
CA TYR A 82 11.25 -26.28 4.64
C TYR A 82 10.31 -25.18 4.13
N GLY A 83 10.15 -25.07 2.81
CA GLY A 83 9.40 -24.00 2.17
C GLY A 83 10.21 -22.70 2.03
N SER A 84 9.52 -21.56 1.88
CA SER A 84 10.19 -20.28 1.62
C SER A 84 10.67 -19.59 2.90
N LEU A 85 11.97 -19.28 2.95
CA LEU A 85 12.62 -18.49 4.02
C LEU A 85 12.03 -17.08 4.16
N GLU A 86 11.59 -16.53 3.05
CA GLU A 86 11.05 -15.18 2.94
C GLU A 86 9.88 -15.17 1.98
N ARG A 87 8.84 -14.39 2.31
CA ARG A 87 7.66 -14.21 1.48
C ARG A 87 7.34 -12.73 1.38
N THR A 88 7.22 -12.24 0.14
CA THR A 88 6.83 -10.87 -0.19
C THR A 88 5.38 -10.82 -0.68
N CYS A 89 4.63 -9.81 -0.23
CA CYS A 89 3.26 -9.53 -0.65
C CYS A 89 3.25 -8.82 -2.00
N LEU A 90 2.63 -9.44 -3.00
CA LEU A 90 2.51 -8.92 -4.36
C LEU A 90 1.32 -7.95 -4.50
N SER A 91 1.34 -7.17 -5.57
CA SER A 91 0.22 -6.32 -6.00
C SER A 91 -1.06 -7.12 -6.31
N SER A 92 -0.94 -8.44 -6.53
CA SER A 92 -2.08 -9.35 -6.70
C SER A 92 -2.82 -9.66 -5.39
N GLY A 93 -2.27 -9.31 -4.23
CA GLY A 93 -2.79 -9.75 -2.94
C GLY A 93 -2.38 -11.17 -2.57
N GLU A 94 -1.39 -11.74 -3.26
CA GLU A 94 -0.83 -13.06 -2.94
C GLU A 94 0.57 -12.94 -2.36
N TRP A 95 0.88 -13.84 -1.42
CA TRP A 95 2.25 -14.01 -0.94
C TRP A 95 3.05 -14.86 -1.91
N THR A 96 4.25 -14.41 -2.25
CA THR A 96 5.23 -15.24 -2.96
C THR A 96 5.62 -16.48 -2.15
N GLY A 97 6.16 -17.48 -2.85
CA GLY A 97 6.76 -18.65 -2.23
C GLY A 97 5.76 -19.64 -1.63
N GLU A 98 6.32 -20.66 -0.98
CA GLU A 98 5.60 -21.79 -0.40
C GLU A 98 5.46 -21.64 1.12
N GLU A 99 4.50 -22.37 1.70
CA GLU A 99 4.29 -22.39 3.14
C GLU A 99 5.53 -22.92 3.87
N THR A 100 5.98 -22.18 4.88
CA THR A 100 7.20 -22.50 5.63
C THR A 100 6.87 -23.36 6.84
N TYR A 101 7.53 -24.51 7.03
CA TYR A 101 7.40 -25.33 8.24
C TYR A 101 8.78 -25.74 8.79
N CYS A 102 8.80 -26.21 10.04
CA CYS A 102 10.00 -26.63 10.74
C CYS A 102 9.83 -28.08 11.19
N ASP A 103 10.83 -28.93 10.93
CA ASP A 103 10.83 -30.32 11.39
C ASP A 103 12.17 -30.67 12.08
N SER A 104 12.12 -31.57 13.06
CA SER A 104 13.25 -31.99 13.89
C SER A 104 14.30 -32.83 13.16
N GLY A 105 14.15 -33.05 11.85
CA GLY A 105 15.04 -33.89 11.05
C GLY A 105 15.04 -35.36 11.47
N ARG A 106 14.06 -35.80 12.28
CA ARG A 106 13.85 -37.19 12.71
C ARG A 106 12.69 -37.89 11.97
N SER A 107 12.15 -37.26 10.94
CA SER A 107 11.14 -37.87 10.08
C SER A 107 11.84 -38.79 9.08
N LEU A 108 12.14 -40.00 9.57
CA LEU A 108 12.77 -41.17 8.93
C LEU A 108 14.29 -41.10 8.69
#